data_AF-A0A6N8H6Y7-F1
#
_entry.id   AF-A0A6N8H6Y7-F1
#
_cell.length_a   1.000
_cell.length_b   1.000
_cell.length_c   1.000
_cell.angle_alpha   90.00
_cell.angle_beta   90.00
_cell.angle_gamma   90.00
#
_symmetry.space_group_name_H-M   'P 1'
#
loop_
_entity.id
_entity.type
_entity.pdbx_description
1 polymer ?
#
loop_
_entity_poly.entity_id
_entity_poly.type
_entity_poly.pdbx_seq_one_letter_code
_entity_poly.pdbx_strand_id
1 'polypeptide(L)'
;MKIYDELTNEELTSPDLSAGYLYPARRVVEHVPESREVMQGTVTEDDPKGLEHIISGYDVYEDCQFYHAYTAEELAEREKPTLQEQVDANAAAILELAQMLAGGE
;
A
#
# COMPACT_ATOMS: atom_id res chain seq x y z
N MET A 1 14.20 -0.69 9.52
CA MET A 1 12.94 -0.14 8.98
C MET A 1 11.81 -0.81 9.73
N LYS A 2 10.85 -0.07 10.28
CA LYS A 2 9.70 -0.69 10.96
C LYS A 2 8.72 -1.23 9.91
N ILE A 3 8.06 -2.33 10.25
CA ILE A 3 7.04 -2.96 9.41
C ILE A 3 5.72 -2.86 10.15
N TYR A 4 4.67 -2.51 9.43
CA TYR A 4 3.32 -2.41 9.97
C TYR A 4 2.38 -3.29 9.16
N ASP A 5 1.38 -3.88 9.81
CA ASP A 5 0.25 -4.46 9.10
C ASP A 5 -0.56 -3.35 8.43
N GLU A 6 -0.91 -3.51 7.15
CA GLU A 6 -1.63 -2.44 6.43
C GLU A 6 -3.06 -2.23 6.94
N LEU A 7 -3.70 -3.29 7.46
CA LEU A 7 -5.09 -3.25 7.88
C LEU A 7 -5.21 -2.77 9.32
N THR A 8 -4.38 -3.31 10.22
CA THR A 8 -4.46 -3.00 11.66
C THR A 8 -3.53 -1.87 12.08
N ASN A 9 -2.55 -1.49 11.25
CA ASN A 9 -1.50 -0.52 11.59
C ASN A 9 -0.63 -0.92 12.81
N GLU A 10 -0.70 -2.19 13.21
CA GLU A 10 0.13 -2.75 14.28
C GLU A 10 1.54 -3.03 13.78
N GLU A 11 2.53 -2.85 14.65
CA GLU A 11 3.93 -3.14 14.33
C GLU A 11 4.14 -4.66 14.23
N LEU A 12 4.69 -5.11 13.11
CA LEU A 12 5.02 -6.51 12.86
C LEU A 12 6.53 -6.72 12.95
N THR A 13 6.93 -7.73 13.72
CA THR A 13 8.34 -8.13 13.84
C THR A 13 8.71 -9.25 12.86
N SER A 14 7.74 -10.09 12.49
CA SER A 14 7.91 -11.26 11.62
C SER A 14 6.72 -11.42 10.67
N PRO A 15 6.64 -10.65 9.57
CA PRO A 15 5.60 -10.82 8.55
C PRO A 15 5.81 -12.12 7.74
N ASP A 16 4.71 -12.75 7.33
CA ASP A 16 4.75 -13.95 6.49
C ASP A 16 4.89 -13.59 5.00
N LEU A 17 6.12 -13.57 4.49
CA LEU A 17 6.39 -13.25 3.09
C LEU A 17 5.93 -14.32 2.09
N SER A 18 5.45 -15.48 2.56
CA SER A 18 4.80 -16.47 1.68
C SER A 18 3.33 -16.12 1.44
N ALA A 19 2.67 -15.52 2.44
CA ALA A 19 1.26 -15.15 2.42
C ALA A 19 1.02 -13.68 2.05
N GLY A 20 2.08 -12.94 1.72
CA GLY A 20 1.99 -11.52 1.42
C GLY A 20 3.27 -10.91 0.87
N TYR A 21 3.33 -9.59 0.83
CA TYR A 21 4.52 -8.84 0.43
C TYR A 21 4.69 -7.55 1.22
N LEU A 22 5.92 -7.03 1.23
CA LEU A 22 6.26 -5.76 1.85
C LEU A 22 6.43 -4.68 0.79
N TYR A 23 5.94 -3.47 1.05
CA TYR A 23 6.18 -2.31 0.21
C TYR A 23 6.60 -1.09 1.04
N PRO A 24 7.49 -0.22 0.50
CA PRO A 24 7.92 0.99 1.20
C PRO A 24 6.78 2.01 1.28
N ALA A 25 6.64 2.64 2.43
CA ALA A 25 5.59 3.62 2.71
C ALA A 25 6.06 4.67 3.71
N ARG A 26 5.18 5.63 4.02
CA ARG A 26 5.36 6.61 5.08
C ARG A 26 4.13 6.66 5.96
N ARG A 27 4.35 6.83 7.26
CA ARG A 27 3.29 6.95 8.26
C ARG A 27 3.47 8.23 9.06
N VAL A 28 2.35 8.88 9.42
CA VAL A 28 2.35 10.01 10.36
C VAL A 28 2.62 9.49 11.77
N VAL A 29 3.70 9.95 12.38
CA VAL A 29 4.07 9.61 13.76
C VAL A 29 3.55 10.64 14.76
N GLU A 30 3.44 11.88 14.32
CA GLU A 30 3.05 12.99 15.15
C GLU A 30 2.37 14.05 14.29
N HIS A 31 1.25 14.57 14.78
CA HIS A 31 0.60 15.75 14.21
C HIS A 31 0.98 16.95 15.06
N VAL A 32 1.71 17.90 14.48
CA VAL A 32 2.04 19.17 15.12
C VAL A 32 0.90 20.15 14.82
N PRO A 33 0.14 20.60 15.84
CA PRO A 33 -0.98 21.52 15.61
C PRO A 33 -0.49 22.90 15.20
N GLU A 34 -1.38 23.69 14.60
CA GLU A 34 -1.15 25.12 14.36
C GLU A 34 -0.75 25.81 15.67
N SER A 35 0.30 26.63 15.60
CA SER A 35 0.74 27.46 16.70
C SER A 35 0.82 28.92 16.28
N ARG A 36 0.77 29.80 17.27
CA ARG A 36 0.83 31.25 17.07
C ARG A 36 1.94 31.81 17.92
N GLU A 37 2.79 32.63 17.32
CA GLU A 37 3.89 33.28 18.00
C GLU A 37 3.77 34.80 17.82
N VAL A 38 3.87 35.54 18.93
CA VAL A 38 3.87 37.00 18.87
C VAL A 38 5.25 37.47 18.43
N MET A 39 5.30 38.28 17.38
CA MET A 39 6.55 38.85 16.86
C MET A 39 7.09 39.90 17.82
N GLN A 40 8.15 39.56 18.55
CA GLN A 40 8.82 40.47 19.48
C GLN A 40 9.32 41.72 18.73
N GLY A 41 8.98 42.91 19.25
CA GLY A 41 9.23 44.19 18.60
C GLY A 41 8.01 44.81 17.88
N THR A 42 6.90 44.07 17.79
CA THR A 42 5.61 44.60 17.29
C THR A 42 4.63 44.95 18.42
N VAL A 43 4.95 44.53 19.65
CA VAL A 43 4.20 44.90 20.86
C VAL A 43 4.48 46.37 21.17
N THR A 44 3.42 47.17 21.20
CA THR A 44 3.47 48.60 21.51
C THR A 44 2.43 48.96 22.56
N GLU A 45 2.44 50.21 23.06
CA GLU A 45 1.43 50.66 24.02
C GLU A 45 0.02 50.72 23.39
N ASP A 46 -0.06 51.05 22.10
CA ASP A 46 -1.31 51.06 21.30
C ASP A 46 -1.76 49.64 20.88
N ASP A 47 -0.82 48.71 20.72
CA ASP A 47 -1.11 47.29 20.44
C ASP A 47 -0.32 46.38 21.39
N PRO A 48 -0.85 46.11 22.60
CA PRO A 48 -0.18 45.30 23.61
C PRO A 48 -0.15 43.81 23.24
N LYS A 49 -0.87 43.39 22.19
CA LYS A 49 -0.86 42.01 21.69
C LYS A 49 0.25 41.79 20.65
N GLY A 50 0.61 42.85 19.92
CA GLY A 50 1.56 42.77 18.81
C GLY A 50 1.01 41.94 17.64
N LEU A 51 1.82 41.84 16.58
CA LEU A 51 1.51 41.04 15.41
C LEU A 51 1.77 39.56 15.69
N GLU A 52 0.76 38.74 15.42
CA GLU A 52 0.84 37.28 15.51
C GLU A 52 1.37 36.69 14.19
N HIS A 53 2.36 35.81 14.29
CA HIS A 53 2.78 34.92 13.23
C HIS A 53 2.12 33.56 13.43
N ILE A 54 1.32 33.13 12.44
CA ILE A 54 0.65 31.84 12.46
C ILE A 54 1.55 30.81 11.79
N ILE A 55 1.96 29.81 12.55
CA ILE A 55 2.69 28.65 12.03
C ILE A 55 1.67 27.56 11.77
N SER A 56 1.48 27.22 10.49
CA SER A 56 0.60 26.13 10.09
C SER A 56 1.04 24.81 10.73
N GLY A 57 0.07 24.06 11.23
CA GLY A 57 0.32 22.70 11.69
C GLY A 57 0.83 21.82 10.56
N TYR A 58 1.62 20.81 10.91
CA TYR A 58 2.21 19.88 9.95
C TYR A 58 2.33 18.48 10.54
N ASP A 59 2.32 17.49 9.65
CA ASP A 59 2.53 16.09 10.03
C ASP A 59 4.02 15.74 9.96
N VAL A 60 4.50 15.03 10.99
CA VAL A 60 5.81 14.39 10.99
C VAL A 60 5.64 12.97 10.48
N TYR A 61 6.41 12.62 9.46
CA TYR A 61 6.37 11.30 8.83
C TYR A 61 7.60 10.47 9.21
N GLU A 62 7.40 9.17 9.40
CA GLU A 62 8.48 8.17 9.39
C GLU A 62 8.42 7.33 8.11
N ASP A 63 9.58 6.99 7.55
CA ASP A 63 9.69 5.98 6.50
C ASP A 63 9.54 4.58 7.13
N CYS A 64 8.62 3.79 6.59
CA CYS A 64 8.31 2.44 7.08
C CYS A 64 8.03 1.48 5.92
N GLN A 65 7.70 0.23 6.25
CA GLN A 65 7.16 -0.74 5.31
C GLN A 65 5.78 -1.18 5.78
N PHE A 66 4.85 -1.37 4.85
CA PHE A 66 3.58 -2.04 5.13
C PHE A 66 3.64 -3.47 4.62
N TYR A 67 3.03 -4.37 5.38
CA TYR A 67 2.77 -5.75 5.00
C TYR A 67 1.36 -5.86 4.45
N HIS A 68 1.27 -6.30 3.21
CA HIS A 68 0.04 -6.65 2.52
C HIS A 68 -0.10 -8.16 2.49
N ALA A 69 -1.12 -8.71 3.16
CA ALA A 69 -1.48 -10.11 3.04
C ALA A 69 -2.32 -10.33 1.78
N TYR A 70 -1.97 -11.32 0.96
CA TYR A 70 -2.73 -11.61 -0.25
C TYR A 70 -4.17 -11.97 0.08
N THR A 71 -5.08 -11.35 -0.66
CA THR A 71 -6.48 -11.74 -0.66
C THR A 71 -6.69 -13.01 -1.50
N ALA A 72 -7.80 -13.71 -1.24
CA ALA A 72 -8.18 -14.87 -2.05
C ALA A 72 -8.37 -14.49 -3.53
N GLU A 73 -8.80 -13.26 -3.81
CA GLU A 73 -8.99 -12.75 -5.17
C GLU A 73 -7.64 -12.57 -5.89
N GLU A 74 -6.65 -11.97 -5.24
CA GLU A 74 -5.30 -11.79 -5.80
C GLU A 74 -4.59 -13.13 -6.02
N LEU A 75 -4.77 -14.10 -5.12
CA LEU A 75 -4.28 -15.45 -5.32
C LEU A 75 -4.94 -16.12 -6.51
N ALA A 76 -6.28 -16.02 -6.62
CA ALA A 76 -7.00 -16.57 -7.76
C ALA A 76 -6.60 -15.91 -9.09
N GLU A 77 -6.29 -14.61 -9.09
CA GLU A 77 -5.76 -13.92 -10.27
C GLU A 77 -4.39 -14.47 -10.69
N ARG A 78 -3.54 -14.78 -9.70
CA ARG A 78 -2.21 -15.33 -9.92
C ARG A 78 -2.22 -16.78 -10.38
N GLU A 79 -3.24 -17.54 -9.99
CA GLU A 79 -3.47 -18.93 -10.42
C GLU A 79 -4.19 -19.03 -11.78
N LYS A 80 -4.62 -17.92 -12.38
CA LYS A 80 -5.20 -17.95 -13.74
C LYS A 80 -4.17 -18.49 -14.73
N PRO A 81 -4.55 -19.47 -15.57
CA PRO A 81 -3.65 -19.99 -16.58
C PRO A 81 -3.22 -18.87 -17.51
N THR A 82 -1.94 -18.85 -17.86
CA THR A 82 -1.42 -17.89 -18.83
C THR A 82 -2.07 -18.10 -20.19
N LEU A 83 -2.03 -17.08 -21.05
CA LEU A 83 -2.56 -17.21 -22.41
C LEU A 83 -1.90 -18.37 -23.17
N GLN A 84 -0.61 -18.62 -22.91
CA GLN A 84 0.14 -19.70 -23.54
C GLN A 84 -0.39 -21.07 -23.08
N GLU A 85 -0.55 -21.28 -21.77
CA GLU A 85 -1.12 -22.53 -21.23
C GLU A 85 -2.54 -22.79 -21.74
N GLN A 86 -3.34 -21.73 -21.91
CA GLN A 86 -4.67 -21.85 -22.49
C GLN A 86 -4.61 -22.28 -23.97
N VAL A 87 -3.69 -21.72 -24.75
CA VAL A 87 -3.50 -22.11 -26.16
C VAL A 87 -3.02 -23.56 -26.26
N ASP A 88 -2.08 -23.96 -25.41
CA ASP A 88 -1.55 -25.33 -25.41
C ASP A 88 -2.61 -26.35 -24.99
N ALA A 89 -3.41 -26.04 -23.95
CA ALA A 89 -4.54 -26.86 -23.54
C ALA A 89 -5.59 -26.99 -24.65
N ASN A 90 -5.91 -25.88 -25.33
CA ASN A 90 -6.84 -25.90 -26.47
C ASN A 90 -6.28 -26.70 -27.65
N ALA A 91 -4.99 -26.57 -27.97
CA ALA A 91 -4.35 -27.33 -29.03
C ALA A 91 -4.36 -28.84 -28.74
N ALA A 92 -4.07 -29.24 -27.50
CA ALA A 92 -4.17 -30.63 -27.05
C ALA A 92 -5.60 -31.17 -27.18
N ALA A 93 -6.61 -30.41 -26.74
CA ALA A 93 -8.01 -30.79 -26.86
C ALA A 93 -8.46 -30.95 -28.33
N ILE A 94 -8.01 -30.06 -29.23
CA ILE A 94 -8.30 -30.16 -30.66
C ILE A 94 -7.67 -31.43 -31.27
N LEU A 95 -6.44 -31.77 -30.88
CA LEU A 95 -5.77 -32.98 -31.35
C LEU A 95 -6.50 -34.25 -30.88
N GLU A 96 -6.95 -34.28 -29.63
CA GLU A 96 -7.73 -35.39 -29.08
C GLU A 96 -9.06 -35.57 -29.84
N LEU A 97 -9.80 -34.48 -30.08
CA LEU A 97 -11.03 -34.50 -30.88
C LEU A 97 -10.79 -34.99 -32.31
N ALA A 98 -9.69 -34.55 -32.95
CA ALA A 98 -9.33 -35.00 -34.29
C ALA A 98 -9.01 -36.50 -34.33
N GLN A 99 -8.35 -37.03 -33.30
CA GLN A 99 -8.07 -38.46 -33.18
C GLN A 99 -9.34 -39.28 -32.96
N MET A 100 -10.29 -38.80 -32.16
CA MET A 100 -11.58 -39.46 -31.96
C MET A 100 -12.41 -39.51 -33.26
N LEU A 101 -12.40 -38.42 -34.05
CA LEU A 101 -13.10 -38.37 -35.33
C LEU A 101 -12.46 -39.24 -36.41
N ALA A 102 -11.13 -39.40 -36.38
CA ALA A 102 -10.40 -40.25 -37.31
C ALA A 102 -10.44 -41.74 -36.96
N GLY A 103 -10.75 -42.09 -35.70
CA GLY A 103 -10.81 -43.47 -35.20
C GLY A 103 -12.21 -44.10 -35.15
N GLY A 104 -13.24 -43.41 -35.65
CA GLY A 104 -14.61 -43.92 -35.72
C GLY A 104 -14.90 -44.61 -37.06
N GLU A 105 -14.40 -45.85 -37.23
CA GLU A 105 -14.86 -46.84 -38.23
C GLU A 105 -15.22 -48.16 -37.55
#